data_AF-A0A5A7WFT3-F1
#
_entry.id   AF-A0A5A7WFT3-F1
#
_cell.length_a   1.000
_cell.length_b   1.000
_cell.length_c   1.000
_cell.angle_alpha   90.00
_cell.angle_beta   90.00
_cell.angle_gamma   90.00
#
_symmetry.space_group_name_H-M   'P 1'
#
loop_
_entity.id
_entity.type
_entity.pdbx_description
1 polymer ?
#
loop_
_entity_poly.entity_id
_entity_poly.type
_entity_poly.pdbx_seq_one_letter_code
_entity_poly.pdbx_strand_id
1 'polypeptide(L)'
;MHTKTVTPQIDVDVTIQGGLPGAIDYSRRKIGGLAKFTHQPVAQARVRLTNYATSGRPEPVVAQANLDLKNRHIRAQVQAATAYEAIDILQDRLRRILEHRPRRWPSHGRSRHVIGEHHGLPAVPHWGNESDGEIRRIIRRKSFTAPRLNVDDAVDEIESMDYNFHLFTDESTGRDSVLYRSGPTGFRLAQTGTATPEQMARIHAPVTVSTTAPSELSVADAVERINTLDLPFLFFVDAARGRGSVLYRRYDGHYGLVSPAA
;
A
#
# COMPACT_ATOMS: atom_id res chain seq x y z
N MET A 1 -4.73 46.39 -9.96
CA MET A 1 -5.66 45.36 -9.44
C MET A 1 -5.53 44.09 -10.29
N HIS A 2 -5.62 42.93 -9.63
CA HIS A 2 -5.50 41.56 -10.15
C HIS A 2 -4.07 41.02 -10.29
N THR A 3 -3.44 40.75 -9.13
CA THR A 3 -2.39 39.73 -9.02
C THR A 3 -2.99 38.39 -9.47
N LYS A 4 -2.57 37.87 -10.63
CA LYS A 4 -2.85 36.48 -11.01
C LYS A 4 -2.25 35.59 -9.93
N THR A 5 -3.10 34.97 -9.12
CA THR A 5 -2.71 33.89 -8.22
C THR A 5 -2.22 32.75 -9.10
N VAL A 6 -0.90 32.63 -9.26
CA VAL A 6 -0.27 31.48 -9.90
C VAL A 6 -0.49 30.32 -8.95
N THR A 7 -1.50 29.49 -9.23
CA THR A 7 -1.67 28.22 -8.53
C THR A 7 -0.37 27.44 -8.71
N PRO A 8 0.30 26.99 -7.63
CA PRO A 8 1.51 26.19 -7.78
C PRO A 8 1.15 24.95 -8.59
N GLN A 9 1.69 24.82 -9.81
CA GLN A 9 1.52 23.60 -10.59
C GLN A 9 2.67 22.67 -10.25
N ILE A 10 2.33 21.45 -9.83
CA ILE A 10 3.30 20.38 -9.67
C ILE A 10 3.75 19.97 -11.07
N ASP A 11 5.07 19.87 -11.28
CA ASP A 11 5.57 19.23 -12.49
C ASP A 11 5.35 17.71 -12.38
N VAL A 12 4.52 17.18 -13.27
CA VAL A 12 4.09 15.77 -13.25
C VAL A 12 4.73 15.03 -14.42
N ASP A 13 5.64 14.12 -14.07
CA ASP A 13 6.23 13.14 -14.97
C ASP A 13 5.21 12.02 -15.23
N VAL A 14 4.81 11.83 -16.48
CA VAL A 14 3.79 10.83 -16.87
C VAL A 14 4.40 9.81 -17.83
N THR A 15 4.39 8.54 -17.41
CA THR A 15 4.81 7.41 -18.24
C THR A 15 3.59 6.58 -18.64
N ILE A 16 3.47 6.25 -19.93
CA ILE A 16 2.38 5.43 -20.45
C ILE A 16 2.95 4.14 -21.07
N GLN A 17 2.35 3.02 -20.71
CA GLN A 17 2.60 1.71 -21.33
C GLN A 17 1.29 1.16 -21.90
N GLY A 18 1.27 0.93 -23.22
CA GLY A 18 0.06 0.64 -23.99
C GLY A 18 -0.58 1.91 -24.57
N GLY A 19 -1.27 1.80 -25.70
CA GLY A 19 -1.85 2.96 -26.39
C GLY A 19 -2.98 3.62 -25.60
N LEU A 20 -2.69 4.77 -24.95
CA LEU A 20 -3.66 5.56 -24.19
C LEU A 20 -3.59 7.05 -24.62
N PRO A 21 -4.23 7.43 -25.75
CA PRO A 21 -4.16 8.80 -26.28
C PRO A 21 -4.87 9.81 -25.36
N GLY A 22 -4.28 11.01 -25.22
CA GLY A 22 -4.82 12.11 -24.40
C GLY A 22 -4.64 11.96 -22.89
N ALA A 23 -4.19 10.79 -22.41
CA ALA A 23 -4.06 10.52 -20.97
C ALA A 23 -2.92 11.31 -20.30
N ILE A 24 -1.89 11.74 -21.04
CA ILE A 24 -0.77 12.55 -20.52
C ILE A 24 -1.26 13.90 -20.02
N ASP A 25 -1.92 14.67 -20.90
CA ASP A 25 -2.40 16.02 -20.57
C ASP A 25 -3.52 15.97 -19.53
N TYR A 26 -4.38 14.95 -19.61
CA TYR A 26 -5.39 14.69 -18.58
C TYR A 26 -4.76 14.45 -17.20
N SER A 27 -3.74 13.59 -17.12
CA SER A 27 -2.99 13.31 -15.89
C SER A 27 -2.33 14.55 -15.31
N ARG A 28 -1.59 15.31 -16.15
CA ARG A 28 -0.91 16.54 -15.71
C ARG A 28 -1.88 17.55 -15.11
N ARG A 29 -3.04 17.76 -15.76
CA ARG A 29 -4.05 18.70 -15.27
C ARG A 29 -4.68 18.23 -13.96
N LYS A 30 -5.11 16.96 -13.90
CA LYS A 30 -5.82 16.41 -12.74
C LYS A 30 -4.91 16.31 -11.52
N ILE A 31 -3.73 15.72 -11.68
CA ILE A 31 -2.77 15.53 -10.59
C ILE A 31 -2.06 16.83 -10.21
N GLY A 32 -1.71 17.67 -11.19
CA GLY A 32 -1.12 19.00 -10.93
C GLY A 32 -2.06 19.91 -10.12
N GLY A 33 -3.38 19.75 -10.30
CA GLY A 33 -4.40 20.44 -9.51
C GLY A 33 -4.45 20.07 -8.02
N LEU A 34 -3.72 19.02 -7.59
CA LEU A 34 -3.67 18.60 -6.19
C LEU A 34 -2.77 19.48 -5.32
N ALA A 35 -1.92 20.31 -5.93
CA ALA A 35 -1.02 21.22 -5.21
C ALA A 35 -1.73 22.09 -4.18
N LYS A 36 -2.99 22.47 -4.47
CA LYS A 36 -3.82 23.30 -3.59
C LYS A 36 -4.24 22.63 -2.28
N PHE A 37 -4.15 21.29 -2.20
CA PHE A 37 -4.52 20.52 -1.01
C PHE A 37 -3.31 20.22 -0.10
N THR A 38 -2.11 20.64 -0.49
CA THR A 38 -0.91 20.51 0.33
C THR A 38 -0.34 21.88 0.65
N HIS A 39 0.03 22.08 1.92
CA HIS A 39 0.79 23.25 2.35
C HIS A 39 2.30 23.09 2.12
N GLN A 40 2.75 21.88 1.78
CA GLN A 40 4.14 21.57 1.47
C GLN A 40 4.37 21.48 -0.03
N PRO A 41 5.52 21.96 -0.53
CA PRO A 41 5.87 21.81 -1.94
C PRO A 41 6.05 20.33 -2.27
N VAL A 42 5.51 19.93 -3.42
CA VAL A 42 5.74 18.60 -3.99
C VAL A 42 7.05 18.67 -4.75
N ALA A 43 8.06 17.94 -4.28
CA ALA A 43 9.38 17.90 -4.88
C ALA A 43 9.38 17.11 -6.20
N GLN A 44 8.60 16.03 -6.25
CA GLN A 44 8.47 15.20 -7.44
C GLN A 44 7.07 14.57 -7.49
N ALA A 45 6.47 14.51 -8.68
CA ALA A 45 5.26 13.74 -8.94
C ALA A 45 5.45 12.86 -10.17
N ARG A 46 5.22 11.56 -10.01
CA ARG A 46 5.28 10.59 -11.11
C ARG A 46 4.00 9.81 -11.23
N VAL A 47 3.44 9.75 -12.43
CA VAL A 47 2.27 8.96 -12.79
C VAL A 47 2.66 7.91 -13.82
N ARG A 48 2.29 6.66 -13.58
CA ARG A 48 2.44 5.55 -14.53
C ARG A 48 1.07 4.99 -14.87
N LEU A 49 0.76 4.95 -16.15
CA LEU A 49 -0.44 4.32 -16.71
C LEU A 49 -0.01 3.07 -17.48
N THR A 50 -0.65 1.94 -17.22
CA THR A 50 -0.40 0.69 -17.93
C THR A 50 -1.72 0.10 -18.40
N ASN A 51 -1.85 -0.19 -19.68
CA ASN A 51 -3.04 -0.81 -20.27
C ASN A 51 -2.79 -2.29 -20.57
N TYR A 52 -3.60 -3.16 -19.96
CA TYR A 52 -3.61 -4.61 -20.15
C TYR A 52 -4.82 -5.07 -20.98
N ALA A 53 -5.24 -4.30 -22.00
CA ALA A 53 -6.42 -4.61 -22.82
C ALA A 53 -6.41 -6.02 -23.44
N THR A 54 -5.21 -6.59 -23.68
CA THR A 54 -5.03 -7.95 -24.20
C THR A 54 -5.31 -9.05 -23.17
N SER A 55 -5.58 -8.72 -21.91
CA SER A 55 -5.78 -9.70 -20.83
C SER A 55 -7.24 -10.13 -20.63
N GLY A 56 -8.19 -9.64 -21.43
CA GLY A 56 -9.62 -9.98 -21.30
C GLY A 56 -10.29 -9.46 -20.02
N ARG A 57 -9.61 -8.60 -19.26
CA ARG A 57 -10.05 -8.09 -17.96
C ARG A 57 -11.06 -6.95 -18.12
N PRO A 58 -12.11 -6.86 -17.28
CA PRO A 58 -13.08 -5.78 -17.37
C PRO A 58 -12.49 -4.41 -16.97
N GLU A 59 -11.43 -4.38 -16.14
CA GLU A 59 -10.68 -3.16 -15.79
C GLU A 59 -9.19 -3.28 -16.19
N PRO A 60 -8.83 -3.11 -17.47
CA PRO A 60 -7.48 -3.37 -17.95
C PRO A 60 -6.49 -2.24 -17.64
N VAL A 61 -6.95 -1.06 -17.22
CA VAL A 61 -6.07 0.09 -17.02
C VAL A 61 -5.66 0.20 -15.57
N VAL A 62 -4.35 0.09 -15.32
CA VAL A 62 -3.73 0.35 -14.01
C VAL A 62 -3.10 1.73 -14.02
N ALA A 63 -3.51 2.59 -13.09
CA ALA A 63 -2.90 3.90 -12.87
C ALA A 63 -2.22 3.94 -11.50
N GLN A 64 -1.00 4.46 -11.47
CA GLN A 64 -0.18 4.56 -10.26
C GLN A 64 0.41 5.96 -10.16
N ALA A 65 0.28 6.60 -9.01
CA ALA A 65 0.96 7.85 -8.71
C ALA A 65 1.89 7.71 -7.51
N ASN A 66 3.03 8.38 -7.57
CA ASN A 66 3.92 8.63 -6.45
C ASN A 66 4.13 10.15 -6.34
N LEU A 67 3.93 10.72 -5.15
CA LEU A 67 4.20 12.12 -4.84
C LEU A 67 5.21 12.20 -3.70
N ASP A 68 6.29 12.94 -3.91
CA ASP A 68 7.32 13.15 -2.92
C ASP A 68 7.18 14.55 -2.32
N LEU A 69 6.86 14.63 -1.03
CA LEU A 69 6.83 15.84 -0.23
C LEU A 69 8.00 15.82 0.76
N LYS A 70 8.40 17.00 1.26
CA LYS A 70 9.61 17.17 2.09
C LYS A 70 9.78 16.13 3.20
N ASN A 71 8.70 15.77 3.89
CA ASN A 71 8.70 14.82 5.00
C ASN A 71 7.68 13.67 4.81
N ARG A 72 7.20 13.44 3.58
CA ARG A 72 6.12 12.47 3.33
C ARG A 72 6.16 11.97 1.89
N HIS A 73 6.18 10.66 1.72
CA HIS A 73 5.97 10.02 0.43
C HIS A 73 4.53 9.52 0.35
N ILE A 74 3.86 9.84 -0.75
CA ILE A 74 2.49 9.40 -1.01
C ILE A 74 2.50 8.51 -2.23
N ARG A 75 1.80 7.39 -2.13
CA ARG A 75 1.58 6.48 -3.25
C ARG A 75 0.09 6.14 -3.32
N ALA A 76 -0.43 6.07 -4.53
CA ALA A 76 -1.77 5.55 -4.79
C ALA A 76 -1.75 4.72 -6.07
N GLN A 77 -2.56 3.65 -6.09
CA GLN A 77 -2.74 2.83 -7.29
C GLN A 77 -4.19 2.42 -7.44
N VAL A 78 -4.71 2.51 -8.65
CA VAL A 78 -6.10 2.22 -8.97
C VAL A 78 -6.20 1.42 -10.27
N GLN A 79 -7.33 0.77 -10.46
CA GLN A 79 -7.71 0.08 -11.69
C GLN A 79 -9.03 0.66 -12.17
N ALA A 80 -9.24 0.68 -13.49
CA ALA A 80 -10.49 1.10 -14.10
C ALA A 80 -10.65 0.54 -15.52
N ALA A 81 -11.86 0.67 -16.08
CA ALA A 81 -12.14 0.30 -17.46
C ALA A 81 -11.39 1.20 -18.45
N THR A 82 -11.20 2.48 -18.09
CA THR A 82 -10.56 3.48 -18.97
C THR A 82 -9.47 4.28 -18.26
N ALA A 83 -8.54 4.87 -19.03
CA ALA A 83 -7.51 5.73 -18.47
C ALA A 83 -8.07 7.00 -17.81
N TYR A 84 -9.13 7.59 -18.36
CA TYR A 84 -9.76 8.79 -17.80
C TYR A 84 -10.37 8.49 -16.43
N GLU A 85 -11.13 7.40 -16.35
CA GLU A 85 -11.70 6.91 -15.10
C GLU A 85 -10.60 6.57 -14.07
N ALA A 86 -9.55 5.86 -14.48
CA ALA A 86 -8.42 5.56 -13.61
C ALA A 86 -7.76 6.85 -13.07
N ILE A 87 -7.58 7.88 -13.90
CA ILE A 87 -6.99 9.15 -13.48
C ILE A 87 -7.92 9.90 -12.51
N ASP A 88 -9.24 9.85 -12.71
CA ASP A 88 -10.21 10.50 -11.81
C ASP A 88 -10.25 9.81 -10.44
N ILE A 89 -10.33 8.48 -10.40
CA ILE A 89 -10.26 7.71 -9.15
C ILE A 89 -8.91 7.98 -8.45
N LEU A 90 -7.81 8.04 -9.21
CA LEU A 90 -6.48 8.32 -8.67
C LEU A 90 -6.40 9.72 -8.05
N GLN A 91 -6.97 10.73 -8.72
CA GLN A 91 -7.03 12.10 -8.21
C GLN A 91 -7.84 12.18 -6.92
N ASP A 92 -9.00 11.53 -6.85
CA ASP A 92 -9.82 11.53 -5.65
C ASP A 92 -9.13 10.82 -4.49
N ARG A 93 -8.42 9.72 -4.76
CA ARG A 93 -7.66 8.99 -3.76
C ARG A 93 -6.50 9.80 -3.20
N LEU A 94 -5.67 10.39 -4.07
CA LEU A 94 -4.57 11.25 -3.64
C LEU A 94 -5.07 12.47 -2.87
N ARG A 95 -6.19 13.06 -3.29
CA ARG A 95 -6.82 14.17 -2.56
C ARG A 95 -7.15 13.78 -1.12
N ARG A 96 -7.81 12.63 -0.91
CA ARG A 96 -8.13 12.15 0.45
C ARG A 96 -6.87 11.93 1.29
N ILE A 97 -5.81 11.36 0.69
CA ILE A 97 -4.53 11.13 1.38
C ILE A 97 -3.87 12.46 1.76
N LEU A 98 -3.92 13.47 0.90
CA LEU A 98 -3.37 14.81 1.15
C LEU A 98 -4.17 15.59 2.21
N GLU A 99 -5.51 15.46 2.19
CA GLU A 99 -6.41 16.07 3.18
C GLU A 99 -6.30 15.40 4.55
N HIS A 100 -5.90 14.12 4.61
CA HIS A 100 -5.64 13.43 5.87
C HIS A 100 -4.45 14.06 6.61
N ARG A 101 -4.71 14.55 7.83
CA ARG A 101 -3.67 15.04 8.74
C ARG A 101 -3.21 13.88 9.63
N PRO A 102 -1.94 13.42 9.50
CA PRO A 102 -1.43 12.35 10.34
C PRO A 102 -1.53 12.74 11.82
N ARG A 103 -1.85 11.77 12.67
CA ARG A 103 -2.08 12.00 14.11
C ARG A 103 -0.79 12.43 14.81
N ARG A 104 0.34 11.95 14.31
CA ARG A 104 1.67 12.34 14.73
C ARG A 104 2.46 12.69 13.48
N TRP A 105 3.06 13.88 13.43
CA TRP A 105 3.99 14.13 12.33
C TRP A 105 5.16 13.18 12.49
N PRO A 106 5.48 12.32 11.50
CA PRO A 106 6.63 11.42 11.60
C PRO A 106 7.86 12.29 11.84
N SER A 107 8.36 12.30 13.08
CA SER A 107 9.50 13.13 13.47
C SER A 107 10.82 12.47 13.06
N HIS A 108 10.76 11.39 12.28
CA HIS A 108 11.88 10.50 12.01
C HIS A 108 12.64 10.91 10.76
N GLY A 109 13.47 11.93 10.92
CA GLY A 109 14.68 12.13 10.12
C GLY A 109 15.80 11.12 10.44
N ARG A 110 15.49 9.83 10.67
CA ARG A 110 16.51 8.81 11.02
C ARG A 110 16.44 7.46 10.31
N SER A 111 15.48 7.25 9.42
CA SER A 111 15.70 6.33 8.31
C SER A 111 15.76 7.16 7.06
N ARG A 112 16.94 7.23 6.45
CA ARG A 112 17.01 7.32 4.99
C ARG A 112 16.22 6.13 4.49
N HIS A 113 14.91 6.30 4.31
CA HIS A 113 14.10 5.43 3.49
C HIS A 113 14.70 5.57 2.11
N VAL A 114 15.58 4.62 1.76
CA VAL A 114 16.11 4.55 0.41
C VAL A 114 14.89 4.41 -0.49
N ILE A 115 14.78 5.34 -1.42
CA ILE A 115 13.79 5.40 -2.49
C ILE A 115 13.62 3.98 -3.06
N GLY A 116 12.58 3.26 -2.63
CA GLY A 116 12.35 1.83 -2.98
C GLY A 116 11.86 0.91 -1.85
N GLU A 117 12.02 1.28 -0.59
CA GLU A 117 11.76 0.41 0.58
C GLU A 117 10.48 0.79 1.33
N HIS A 118 9.34 0.72 0.65
CA HIS A 118 8.05 0.82 1.31
C HIS A 118 7.40 -0.55 1.50
N HIS A 119 6.79 -0.78 2.66
CA HIS A 119 6.50 -2.12 3.20
C HIS A 119 5.01 -2.41 3.24
N GLY A 120 4.43 -2.57 2.06
CA GLY A 120 3.05 -2.94 1.88
C GLY A 120 2.74 -3.00 0.41
N LEU A 121 1.52 -3.43 0.09
CA LEU A 121 1.07 -3.44 -1.29
C LEU A 121 0.01 -2.39 -1.48
N PRO A 122 0.06 -1.65 -2.59
CA PRO A 122 -1.03 -0.75 -2.93
C PRO A 122 -2.37 -1.50 -2.92
N ALA A 123 -3.43 -0.78 -2.56
CA ALA A 123 -4.81 -1.23 -2.62
C ALA A 123 -5.23 -1.54 -4.05
N VAL A 124 -4.85 -2.73 -4.54
CA VAL A 124 -5.44 -3.32 -5.74
C VAL A 124 -6.77 -3.95 -5.36
N PRO A 125 -7.86 -3.66 -6.12
CA PRO A 125 -9.12 -4.40 -6.01
C PRO A 125 -8.87 -5.90 -6.07
N HIS A 126 -9.53 -6.62 -5.16
CA HIS A 126 -9.56 -8.07 -5.12
C HIS A 126 -10.30 -8.58 -6.37
N TRP A 127 -9.60 -9.25 -7.29
CA TRP A 127 -10.30 -10.04 -8.31
C TRP A 127 -10.84 -11.31 -7.67
N GLY A 128 -12.10 -11.60 -7.99
CA GLY A 128 -12.72 -12.90 -7.75
C GLY A 128 -11.97 -14.04 -8.45
N ASN A 129 -12.35 -15.26 -8.08
CA ASN A 129 -11.70 -16.51 -8.47
C ASN A 129 -11.78 -16.79 -9.98
N GLU A 130 -10.91 -16.17 -10.78
CA GLU A 130 -10.61 -16.65 -12.12
C GLU A 130 -9.27 -17.36 -12.08
N SER A 131 -9.35 -18.67 -11.80
CA SER A 131 -8.26 -19.60 -12.00
C SER A 131 -8.34 -20.08 -13.45
N ASP A 132 -7.69 -19.36 -14.36
CA ASP A 132 -7.52 -19.83 -15.72
C ASP A 132 -6.44 -20.92 -15.73
N GLY A 133 -6.76 -22.13 -15.22
CA GLY A 133 -6.00 -23.39 -15.34
C GLY A 133 -4.53 -23.43 -14.88
N GLU A 134 -3.88 -22.31 -14.63
CA GLU A 134 -2.45 -22.19 -14.33
C GLU A 134 -2.20 -22.35 -12.84
N ILE A 135 -1.19 -23.16 -12.53
CA ILE A 135 -0.67 -23.31 -11.16
C ILE A 135 -0.10 -21.95 -10.73
N ARG A 136 -0.76 -21.29 -9.76
CA ARG A 136 -0.26 -20.06 -9.16
C ARG A 136 1.08 -20.32 -8.47
N ARG A 137 2.08 -19.48 -8.75
CA ARG A 137 3.43 -19.57 -8.17
C ARG A 137 3.81 -18.30 -7.43
N ILE A 138 4.76 -18.40 -6.51
CA ILE A 138 5.39 -17.22 -5.90
C ILE A 138 6.40 -16.66 -6.91
N ILE A 139 6.01 -15.61 -7.62
CA ILE A 139 6.86 -14.97 -8.63
C ILE A 139 7.67 -13.81 -8.06
N ARG A 140 7.27 -13.27 -6.90
CA ARG A 140 7.96 -12.15 -6.24
C ARG A 140 8.27 -12.49 -4.80
N ARG A 141 9.53 -12.34 -4.41
CA ARG A 141 9.97 -12.40 -3.01
C ARG A 141 10.61 -11.07 -2.65
N LYS A 142 10.17 -10.46 -1.55
CA LYS A 142 10.77 -9.24 -0.99
C LYS A 142 11.20 -9.53 0.44
N SER A 143 12.51 -9.57 0.65
CA SER A 143 13.14 -9.62 1.98
C SER A 143 13.71 -8.25 2.30
N PHE A 144 13.44 -7.70 3.49
CA PHE A 144 13.86 -6.35 3.88
C PHE A 144 13.93 -6.18 5.40
N THR A 145 14.71 -5.23 5.88
CA THR A 145 14.71 -4.86 7.30
C THR A 145 13.37 -4.24 7.67
N ALA A 146 12.54 -4.98 8.40
CA ALA A 146 11.24 -4.48 8.83
C ALA A 146 11.42 -3.19 9.64
N PRO A 147 10.70 -2.10 9.29
CA PRO A 147 10.82 -0.85 10.02
C PRO A 147 10.32 -1.08 11.45
N ARG A 148 10.97 -0.42 12.41
CA ARG A 148 10.49 -0.38 13.79
C ARG A 148 9.53 0.81 13.90
N LEU A 149 8.27 0.53 14.20
CA LEU A 149 7.20 1.55 14.32
C LEU A 149 6.28 1.22 15.49
N ASN A 150 5.66 2.24 16.07
CA ASN A 150 4.45 2.05 16.87
C ASN A 150 3.22 1.89 15.95
N VAL A 151 2.10 1.42 16.51
CA VAL A 151 0.88 1.11 15.74
C VAL A 151 0.27 2.36 15.10
N ASP A 152 0.31 3.51 15.78
CA ASP A 152 -0.20 4.78 15.25
C ASP A 152 0.59 5.25 14.02
N ASP A 153 1.92 5.21 14.07
CA ASP A 153 2.78 5.54 12.93
C ASP A 153 2.57 4.57 11.76
N ALA A 154 2.34 3.28 12.05
CA ALA A 154 1.99 2.29 11.03
C ALA A 154 0.63 2.57 10.36
N VAL A 155 -0.34 3.14 11.08
CA VAL A 155 -1.64 3.61 10.52
C VAL A 155 -1.42 4.80 9.58
N ASP A 156 -0.59 5.77 9.99
CA ASP A 156 -0.27 6.92 9.13
C ASP A 156 0.47 6.46 7.84
N GLU A 157 1.30 5.41 7.92
CA GLU A 157 2.01 4.85 6.76
C GLU A 157 1.09 4.06 5.81
N ILE A 158 0.21 3.19 6.31
CA ILE A 158 -0.74 2.44 5.46
C ILE A 158 -1.71 3.38 4.74
N GLU A 159 -2.02 4.54 5.33
CA GLU A 159 -2.82 5.60 4.70
C GLU A 159 -2.04 6.39 3.66
N SER A 160 -0.81 6.80 3.95
CA SER A 160 0.01 7.58 3.01
C SER A 160 0.45 6.79 1.79
N MET A 161 0.70 5.50 1.97
CA MET A 161 1.17 4.61 0.91
C MET A 161 0.04 3.89 0.17
N ASP A 162 -1.21 4.12 0.60
CA ASP A 162 -2.41 3.43 0.09
C ASP A 162 -2.25 1.91 0.16
N TYR A 163 -1.72 1.40 1.26
CA TYR A 163 -1.43 -0.02 1.42
C TYR A 163 -2.65 -0.81 1.92
N ASN A 164 -2.78 -2.05 1.44
CA ASN A 164 -3.75 -3.01 1.97
C ASN A 164 -3.27 -3.61 3.29
N PHE A 165 -1.96 -3.79 3.43
CA PHE A 165 -1.30 -4.21 4.64
C PHE A 165 0.06 -3.55 4.79
N HIS A 166 0.55 -3.44 6.02
CA HIS A 166 1.88 -2.96 6.38
C HIS A 166 2.53 -3.93 7.37
N LEU A 167 3.69 -4.48 7.00
CA LEU A 167 4.48 -5.40 7.85
C LEU A 167 5.63 -4.62 8.50
N PHE A 168 5.68 -4.62 9.82
CA PHE A 168 6.64 -3.87 10.63
C PHE A 168 7.00 -4.64 11.91
N THR A 169 8.04 -4.20 12.60
CA THR A 169 8.34 -4.66 13.97
C THR A 169 7.78 -3.62 14.94
N ASP A 170 6.86 -4.03 15.82
CA ASP A 170 6.28 -3.13 16.81
C ASP A 170 7.35 -2.69 17.82
N GLU A 171 7.59 -1.38 17.93
CA GLU A 171 8.59 -0.80 18.84
C GLU A 171 8.36 -1.18 20.30
N SER A 172 7.10 -1.31 20.71
CA SER A 172 6.75 -1.57 22.10
C SER A 172 6.96 -3.02 22.51
N THR A 173 6.81 -3.95 21.57
CA THR A 173 6.85 -5.40 21.84
C THR A 173 8.02 -6.13 21.19
N GLY A 174 8.68 -5.52 20.21
CA GLY A 174 9.70 -6.15 19.37
C GLY A 174 9.16 -7.23 18.45
N ARG A 175 7.83 -7.37 18.31
CA ARG A 175 7.19 -8.44 17.53
C ARG A 175 6.92 -8.02 16.10
N ASP A 176 7.08 -8.97 15.17
CA ASP A 176 6.61 -8.78 13.81
C ASP A 176 5.08 -8.67 13.81
N SER A 177 4.60 -7.63 13.14
CA SER A 177 3.23 -7.17 13.20
C SER A 177 2.76 -6.79 11.82
N VAL A 178 1.54 -7.20 11.46
CA VAL A 178 0.87 -6.75 10.24
C VAL A 178 -0.34 -5.90 10.59
N LEU A 179 -0.36 -4.67 10.10
CA LEU A 179 -1.54 -3.83 10.09
C LEU A 179 -2.22 -3.96 8.73
N TYR A 180 -3.52 -4.10 8.66
CA TYR A 180 -4.24 -4.20 7.39
C TYR A 180 -5.64 -3.61 7.47
N ARG A 181 -6.21 -3.26 6.31
CA ARG A 181 -7.55 -2.67 6.23
C ARG A 181 -8.61 -3.75 6.45
N SER A 182 -9.45 -3.59 7.47
CA SER A 182 -10.54 -4.55 7.77
C SER A 182 -11.49 -4.00 8.85
N GLY A 183 -12.74 -4.50 8.84
CA GLY A 183 -13.68 -4.32 9.93
C GLY A 183 -14.23 -2.91 10.12
N PRO A 184 -14.99 -2.67 11.21
CA PRO A 184 -15.71 -1.42 11.47
C PRO A 184 -14.81 -0.22 11.78
N THR A 185 -13.61 -0.47 12.32
CA THR A 185 -12.62 0.57 12.63
C THR A 185 -11.78 0.96 11.42
N GLY A 186 -11.89 0.22 10.31
CA GLY A 186 -11.11 0.42 9.08
C GLY A 186 -9.74 -0.25 9.09
N PHE A 187 -9.17 -0.54 10.28
CA PHE A 187 -7.89 -1.22 10.44
C PHE A 187 -7.91 -2.35 11.46
N ARG A 188 -7.12 -3.40 11.18
CA ARG A 188 -6.88 -4.54 12.06
C ARG A 188 -5.38 -4.84 12.19
N LEU A 189 -4.95 -5.19 13.39
CA LEU A 189 -3.57 -5.55 13.73
C LEU A 189 -3.47 -7.03 14.08
N ALA A 190 -2.51 -7.75 13.52
CA ALA A 190 -2.13 -9.10 13.96
C ALA A 190 -0.63 -9.15 14.23
N GLN A 191 -0.21 -9.89 15.26
CA GLN A 191 1.18 -9.94 15.72
C GLN A 191 1.57 -11.39 16.02
N THR A 192 2.86 -11.72 15.92
CA THR A 192 3.38 -13.08 16.17
C THR A 192 3.22 -13.58 17.61
N GLY A 193 2.62 -12.80 18.50
CA GLY A 193 2.21 -13.23 19.84
C GLY A 193 0.92 -12.54 20.27
N THR A 194 0.41 -12.91 21.43
CA THR A 194 -0.84 -12.34 21.97
C THR A 194 -0.63 -10.91 22.45
N ALA A 195 -1.47 -9.99 22.00
CA ALA A 195 -1.46 -8.61 22.48
C ALA A 195 -1.89 -8.53 23.96
N THR A 196 -1.22 -7.70 24.74
CA THR A 196 -1.58 -7.48 26.15
C THR A 196 -2.51 -6.27 26.31
N PRO A 197 -3.36 -6.21 27.35
CA PRO A 197 -4.21 -5.05 27.60
C PRO A 197 -3.43 -3.73 27.71
N GLU A 198 -2.25 -3.75 28.33
CA GLU A 198 -1.36 -2.58 28.47
C GLU A 198 -0.79 -2.09 27.14
N GLN A 199 -0.56 -3.00 26.19
CA GLN A 199 -0.14 -2.64 24.85
C GLN A 199 -1.31 -2.01 24.09
N MET A 200 -2.50 -2.62 24.18
CA MET A 200 -3.71 -2.08 23.54
C MET A 200 -4.06 -0.68 24.04
N ALA A 201 -3.86 -0.39 25.32
CA ALA A 201 -4.10 0.92 25.91
C ALA A 201 -3.19 2.05 25.35
N ARG A 202 -2.06 1.69 24.71
CA ARG A 202 -1.13 2.65 24.09
C ARG A 202 -1.45 2.95 22.63
N ILE A 203 -2.39 2.22 22.02
CA ILE A 203 -2.81 2.43 20.64
C ILE A 203 -3.89 3.51 20.63
N HIS A 204 -3.62 4.64 19.99
CA HIS A 204 -4.58 5.75 19.91
C HIS A 204 -5.43 5.71 18.63
N ALA A 205 -4.93 5.06 17.58
CA ALA A 205 -5.62 4.86 16.34
C ALA A 205 -6.79 3.86 16.49
N PRO A 206 -7.87 4.03 15.72
CA PRO A 206 -8.99 3.10 15.73
C PRO A 206 -8.57 1.78 15.05
N VAL A 207 -7.98 0.88 15.83
CA VAL A 207 -7.47 -0.41 15.35
C VAL A 207 -8.09 -1.54 16.15
N THR A 208 -8.60 -2.55 15.45
CA THR A 208 -9.03 -3.81 16.08
C THR A 208 -7.82 -4.73 16.21
N VAL A 209 -7.47 -5.20 17.41
CA VAL A 209 -6.31 -6.08 17.60
C VAL A 209 -6.75 -7.55 17.59
N SER A 210 -6.06 -8.39 16.81
CA SER A 210 -6.27 -9.83 16.80
C SER A 210 -5.76 -10.45 18.08
N THR A 211 -6.61 -11.22 18.77
CA THR A 211 -6.24 -11.96 19.99
C THR A 211 -5.63 -13.33 19.70
N THR A 212 -5.71 -13.79 18.45
CA THR A 212 -5.16 -15.08 18.02
C THR A 212 -3.79 -14.88 17.39
N ALA A 213 -2.80 -15.63 17.86
CA ALA A 213 -1.48 -15.68 17.26
C ALA A 213 -1.56 -16.32 15.85
N PRO A 214 -0.78 -15.82 14.88
CA PRO A 214 -0.71 -16.40 13.56
C PRO A 214 -0.15 -17.83 13.62
N SER A 215 -0.60 -18.68 12.70
CA SER A 215 -0.05 -20.04 12.59
C SER A 215 1.40 -20.00 12.14
N GLU A 216 2.21 -20.92 12.68
CA GLU A 216 3.53 -21.22 12.17
C GLU A 216 3.40 -22.19 11.00
N LEU A 217 3.92 -21.81 9.83
CA LEU A 217 3.73 -22.52 8.57
C LEU A 217 5.01 -22.50 7.74
N SER A 218 5.24 -23.54 6.95
CA SER A 218 6.16 -23.43 5.83
C SER A 218 5.54 -22.55 4.74
N VAL A 219 6.37 -22.02 3.83
CA VAL A 219 5.87 -21.24 2.69
C VAL A 219 4.93 -22.08 1.80
N ALA A 220 5.16 -23.39 1.70
CA ALA A 220 4.30 -24.28 0.93
C ALA A 220 2.91 -24.42 1.59
N ASP A 221 2.87 -24.67 2.90
CA ASP A 221 1.61 -24.78 3.65
C ASP A 221 0.84 -23.45 3.66
N ALA A 222 1.56 -22.32 3.68
CA ALA A 222 0.96 -21.01 3.53
C ALA A 222 0.28 -20.83 2.16
N VAL A 223 0.87 -21.35 1.08
CA VAL A 223 0.27 -21.36 -0.27
C VAL A 223 -0.97 -22.26 -0.32
N GLU A 224 -0.93 -23.43 0.29
CA GLU A 224 -2.12 -24.28 0.38
C GLU A 224 -3.24 -23.55 1.14
N ARG A 225 -2.92 -22.98 2.30
CA ARG A 225 -3.89 -22.32 3.16
C ARG A 225 -4.54 -21.07 2.53
N ILE A 226 -3.76 -20.23 1.85
CA ILE A 226 -4.33 -19.04 1.16
C ILE A 226 -5.25 -19.45 -0.01
N ASN A 227 -5.02 -20.61 -0.63
CA ASN A 227 -5.91 -21.16 -1.64
C ASN A 227 -7.18 -21.75 -0.99
N THR A 228 -7.02 -22.62 0.01
CA THR A 228 -8.14 -23.32 0.67
C THR A 228 -9.13 -22.36 1.31
N LEU A 229 -8.62 -21.30 1.96
CA LEU A 229 -9.44 -20.31 2.64
C LEU A 229 -9.85 -19.13 1.75
N ASP A 230 -9.43 -19.16 0.48
CA ASP A 230 -9.65 -18.10 -0.50
C ASP A 230 -9.32 -16.68 0.02
N LEU A 231 -8.18 -16.57 0.71
CA LEU A 231 -7.79 -15.31 1.35
C LEU A 231 -7.04 -14.39 0.37
N PRO A 232 -7.25 -13.07 0.44
CA PRO A 232 -6.46 -12.11 -0.35
C PRO A 232 -4.99 -12.08 0.06
N PHE A 233 -4.73 -12.29 1.34
CA PHE A 233 -3.40 -12.38 1.93
C PHE A 233 -3.45 -13.26 3.18
N LEU A 234 -2.29 -13.76 3.59
CA LEU A 234 -2.09 -14.58 4.77
C LEU A 234 -0.84 -14.08 5.51
N PHE A 235 -1.01 -13.70 6.78
CA PHE A 235 0.08 -13.46 7.71
C PHE A 235 0.33 -14.71 8.55
N PHE A 236 1.58 -15.15 8.61
CA PHE A 236 1.99 -16.38 9.27
C PHE A 236 3.40 -16.23 9.86
N VAL A 237 3.78 -17.08 10.82
CA VAL A 237 5.18 -17.20 11.24
C VAL A 237 5.86 -18.18 10.30
N ASP A 238 6.91 -17.74 9.60
CA ASP A 238 7.69 -18.61 8.73
C ASP A 238 8.49 -19.60 9.60
N ALA A 239 8.11 -20.88 9.54
CA ALA A 239 8.72 -21.95 10.36
C ALA A 239 10.23 -22.07 10.16
N ALA A 240 10.77 -21.69 8.99
CA ALA A 240 12.20 -21.74 8.73
C ALA A 240 12.97 -20.57 9.38
N ARG A 241 12.30 -19.46 9.69
CA ARG A 241 12.92 -18.20 10.13
C ARG A 241 12.47 -17.74 11.52
N GLY A 242 11.34 -18.22 12.01
CA GLY A 242 10.70 -17.71 13.22
C GLY A 242 10.23 -16.26 13.10
N ARG A 243 10.10 -15.72 11.88
CA ARG A 243 9.72 -14.32 11.60
C ARG A 243 8.35 -14.24 10.95
N GLY A 244 7.60 -13.20 11.28
CA GLY A 244 6.28 -12.94 10.71
C GLY A 244 6.40 -12.57 9.23
N SER A 245 5.73 -13.31 8.35
CA SER A 245 5.75 -13.13 6.89
C SER A 245 4.34 -12.96 6.34
N VAL A 246 4.21 -12.27 5.21
CA VAL A 246 2.94 -12.07 4.50
C VAL A 246 3.02 -12.68 3.09
N LEU A 247 2.15 -13.65 2.82
CA LEU A 247 1.86 -14.17 1.48
C LEU A 247 0.61 -13.47 0.95
N TYR A 248 0.59 -13.09 -0.32
CA TYR A 248 -0.54 -12.33 -0.88
C TYR A 248 -0.75 -12.57 -2.36
N ARG A 249 -1.99 -12.36 -2.82
CA ARG A 249 -2.36 -12.41 -4.24
C ARG A 249 -1.98 -11.11 -4.96
N ARG A 250 -1.23 -11.24 -6.06
CA ARG A 250 -0.84 -10.12 -6.91
C ARG A 250 -1.91 -9.83 -7.96
N TYR A 251 -1.81 -8.66 -8.58
CA TYR A 251 -2.68 -8.25 -9.69
C TYR A 251 -2.53 -9.14 -10.94
N ASP A 252 -1.44 -9.88 -11.08
CA ASP A 252 -1.19 -10.82 -12.18
C ASP A 252 -1.69 -12.24 -11.88
N GLY A 253 -2.39 -12.45 -10.75
CA GLY A 253 -2.95 -13.74 -10.38
C GLY A 253 -1.98 -14.69 -9.69
N HIS A 254 -0.69 -14.37 -9.66
CA HIS A 254 0.34 -15.12 -8.93
C HIS A 254 0.51 -14.62 -7.49
N TYR A 255 1.44 -15.23 -6.74
CA TYR A 255 1.72 -14.87 -5.36
C TYR A 255 2.96 -13.98 -5.22
N GLY A 256 2.91 -13.10 -4.23
CA GLY A 256 4.09 -12.44 -3.68
C GLY A 256 4.30 -12.82 -2.21
N LEU A 257 5.57 -12.89 -1.80
CA LEU A 257 5.97 -13.15 -0.43
C LEU A 257 6.78 -11.96 0.10
N VAL A 258 6.40 -11.47 1.27
CA VAL A 258 7.02 -10.37 1.99
C VAL A 258 7.52 -10.93 3.32
N SER A 259 8.83 -10.87 3.57
CA SER A 259 9.44 -11.40 4.79
C SER A 259 10.46 -10.41 5.36
N PRO A 260 10.58 -10.29 6.68
CA PRO A 260 11.69 -9.58 7.30
C PRO A 260 13.02 -10.24 6.92
N ALA A 261 14.05 -9.43 6.71
CA ALA A 261 15.43 -9.90 6.64
C ALA A 261 15.82 -10.52 7.98
N ALA A 262 16.67 -11.55 7.91
CA ALA A 262 17.22 -12.24 9.07
C ALA A 262 18.11 -11.29 9.88
#